data_AF-A0A9Q2QDH0-F1
#
_entry.id   AF-A0A9Q2QDH0-F1
#
_cell.length_a   1.000
_cell.length_b   1.000
_cell.length_c   1.000
_cell.angle_alpha   90.00
_cell.angle_beta   90.00
_cell.angle_gamma   90.00
#
_symmetry.space_group_name_H-M   'P 1'
#
loop_
_entity.id
_entity.type
_entity.pdbx_description
1 polymer ?
#
loop_
_entity_poly.entity_id
_entity_poly.type
_entity_poly.pdbx_seq_one_letter_code
_entity_poly.pdbx_strand_id
1 'polypeptide(L)'
;MLFNRFFVTASGGWGHLSTSPHNTGVFTTTAGYFFTKNITGEFRYLGYFASKQDTELNGNSYLLLGLSSSKNSGLFAVPVSLSVPTGFIDNMDFLITYLYVKSFDKGEANFITTGLSYSF
;
A
#
# COMPACT_ATOMS: atom_id res chain seq x y z
N MET A 1 -16.99 13.59 19.02
CA MET A 1 -16.24 13.05 17.87
C MET A 1 -16.70 11.62 17.66
N LEU A 2 -17.32 11.30 16.52
CA LEU A 2 -17.64 9.91 16.19
C LEU A 2 -16.33 9.16 15.86
N PHE A 3 -16.12 8.01 16.49
CA PHE A 3 -14.92 7.19 16.32
C PHE A 3 -15.10 6.04 15.31
N ASN A 4 -16.25 6.04 14.64
CA ASN A 4 -16.70 5.02 13.70
C ASN A 4 -16.78 5.65 12.32
N ARG A 5 -15.68 5.60 11.57
CA ARG A 5 -15.60 6.23 10.25
C ARG A 5 -14.87 5.36 9.25
N PHE A 6 -15.34 5.42 8.01
CA PHE A 6 -14.66 4.83 6.87
C PHE A 6 -13.60 5.79 6.36
N PHE A 7 -12.54 5.25 5.80
CA PHE A 7 -11.57 6.02 5.06
C PHE A 7 -11.15 5.30 3.79
N VAL A 8 -10.75 6.09 2.80
CA VAL A 8 -10.16 5.60 1.57
C VAL A 8 -8.84 6.30 1.35
N THR A 9 -7.85 5.56 0.86
CA THR A 9 -6.54 6.11 0.50
C THR A 9 -6.19 5.74 -0.92
N ALA A 10 -5.52 6.66 -1.59
CA ALA A 10 -4.85 6.40 -2.86
C ALA A 10 -3.44 6.98 -2.76
N SER A 11 -2.44 6.16 -3.02
CA SER A 11 -1.04 6.58 -3.02
C SER A 11 -0.26 5.94 -4.15
N GLY A 12 0.74 6.67 -4.63
CA GLY A 12 1.69 6.21 -5.63
C GLY A 12 3.11 6.41 -5.14
N GLY A 13 4.06 5.71 -5.74
CA GLY A 13 5.46 5.87 -5.38
C GLY A 13 6.39 4.93 -6.13
N TRP A 14 7.52 4.67 -5.51
CA TRP A 14 8.59 3.88 -6.09
C TRP A 14 9.26 3.02 -5.03
N GLY A 15 9.94 1.98 -5.49
CA GLY A 15 10.68 1.09 -4.63
C GLY A 15 11.57 0.14 -5.38
N HIS A 16 12.08 -0.82 -4.64
CA HIS A 16 13.00 -1.84 -5.12
C HIS A 16 12.44 -3.23 -4.80
N LEU A 17 12.42 -4.10 -5.80
CA LEU A 17 12.15 -5.53 -5.63
C LEU A 17 13.48 -6.27 -5.69
N SER A 18 13.73 -7.17 -4.74
CA SER A 18 14.97 -7.96 -4.69
C SER A 18 15.18 -8.84 -5.92
N THR A 19 14.13 -9.09 -6.70
CA THR A 19 14.15 -9.87 -7.94
C THR A 19 14.34 -9.03 -9.21
N SER A 20 14.43 -7.70 -9.09
CA SER A 20 14.59 -6.77 -10.21
C SER A 20 15.74 -5.81 -9.93
N PRO A 21 16.71 -5.66 -10.86
CA PRO A 21 17.77 -4.66 -10.71
C PRO A 21 17.26 -3.22 -10.91
N HIS A 22 16.01 -3.03 -11.34
CA HIS A 22 15.45 -1.73 -11.69
C HIS A 22 14.45 -1.22 -10.64
N ASN A 23 14.42 0.11 -10.48
CA ASN A 23 13.39 0.80 -9.71
C ASN A 23 12.01 0.46 -10.28
N THR A 24 11.09 0.16 -9.38
CA THR A 24 9.73 -0.25 -9.71
C THR A 24 8.75 0.80 -9.21
N GLY A 25 7.86 1.24 -10.08
CA GLY A 25 6.75 2.10 -9.72
C GLY A 25 5.67 1.30 -9.02
N VAL A 26 5.00 1.91 -8.05
CA VAL A 26 3.99 1.25 -7.24
C VAL A 26 2.79 2.18 -7.04
N PHE A 27 1.62 1.59 -6.93
CA PHE A 27 0.42 2.27 -6.47
C PHE A 27 -0.33 1.40 -5.48
N THR A 28 -0.95 2.05 -4.51
CA THR A 28 -1.81 1.37 -3.54
C THR A 28 -3.11 2.13 -3.38
N THR A 29 -4.19 1.37 -3.21
CA THR A 29 -5.47 1.90 -2.76
C THR A 29 -5.88 1.16 -1.50
N THR A 30 -6.34 1.88 -0.48
CA THR A 30 -6.80 1.27 0.78
C THR A 30 -8.23 1.68 1.04
N ALA A 31 -9.05 0.74 1.47
CA ALA A 31 -10.32 1.02 2.13
C ALA A 31 -10.19 0.52 3.57
N GLY A 32 -10.54 1.38 4.53
CA GLY A 32 -10.41 1.04 5.94
C GLY A 32 -11.53 1.60 6.78
N TYR A 33 -11.58 1.11 8.02
CA TYR A 33 -12.57 1.51 9.01
C TYR A 33 -11.92 1.65 10.38
N PHE A 34 -12.19 2.76 11.05
CA PHE A 34 -11.81 2.98 12.44
C PHE A 34 -12.86 2.32 13.35
N PHE A 35 -12.45 1.29 14.09
CA PHE A 35 -13.28 0.68 15.14
C PHE A 35 -13.19 1.46 16.45
N THR A 36 -12.01 2.03 16.71
CA THR A 36 -11.75 2.94 17.83
C THR A 36 -10.74 4.00 17.38
N LYS A 37 -10.37 4.93 18.27
CA LYS A 37 -9.29 5.90 18.01
C LYS A 37 -7.96 5.27 17.62
N ASN A 38 -7.70 4.04 18.10
CA ASN A 38 -6.39 3.42 18.04
C ASN A 38 -6.39 2.12 17.21
N ILE A 39 -7.56 1.65 16.78
CA ILE A 39 -7.71 0.36 16.09
C ILE A 39 -8.46 0.58 14.80
N THR A 40 -7.81 0.21 13.70
CA THR A 40 -8.34 0.22 12.34
C THR A 40 -8.30 -1.17 11.73
N GLY A 41 -9.27 -1.46 10.87
CA GLY A 41 -9.16 -2.54 9.88
C GLY A 41 -8.91 -1.92 8.51
N GLU A 42 -8.01 -2.51 7.74
CA GLU A 42 -7.63 -2.03 6.41
C GLU A 42 -7.64 -3.16 5.39
N PHE A 43 -8.20 -2.89 4.22
CA PHE A 43 -8.05 -3.70 3.01
C PHE A 43 -7.28 -2.87 2.00
N ARG A 44 -6.08 -3.31 1.63
CA ARG A 44 -5.21 -2.56 0.71
C ARG A 44 -4.93 -3.36 -0.55
N TYR A 45 -5.15 -2.75 -1.69
CA TYR A 45 -4.66 -3.24 -2.96
C TYR A 45 -3.27 -2.64 -3.25
N LEU A 46 -2.34 -3.47 -3.71
CA LEU A 46 -1.00 -3.09 -4.14
C LEU A 46 -0.80 -3.56 -5.58
N GLY A 47 -0.55 -2.60 -6.47
CA GLY A 47 -0.12 -2.86 -7.84
C GLY A 47 1.26 -2.24 -8.07
N TYR A 48 2.09 -2.89 -8.88
CA TYR A 48 3.38 -2.33 -9.28
C TYR A 48 3.62 -2.52 -10.77
N PHE A 49 4.45 -1.64 -11.32
CA PHE A 49 4.88 -1.65 -12.72
C PHE A 49 6.39 -1.46 -12.76
N ALA A 50 7.09 -2.44 -13.34
CA ALA A 50 8.51 -2.30 -13.61
C ALA A 50 8.68 -1.56 -14.94
N SER A 51 9.60 -0.59 -15.00
CA SER A 51 10.02 0.03 -16.25
C SER A 51 10.68 -1.04 -17.13
N LYS A 52 9.92 -1.68 -18.02
CA LYS A 52 10.44 -2.66 -18.97
C LYS A 52 11.01 -1.94 -20.20
N GLN A 53 12.34 -2.01 -20.35
CA GLN A 53 12.95 -2.06 -21.67
C GLN A 53 12.99 -3.51 -22.22
N ASP A 54 12.29 -4.48 -21.61
CA ASP A 54 12.12 -5.83 -22.17
C ASP A 54 10.78 -6.47 -21.77
N THR A 55 9.74 -6.21 -22.58
CA THR A 55 8.64 -7.14 -22.99
C THR A 55 7.94 -8.01 -21.93
N GLU A 56 6.67 -7.69 -21.64
CA GLU A 56 5.65 -8.54 -20.97
C GLU A 56 5.84 -8.83 -19.46
N LEU A 57 5.23 -8.03 -18.59
CA LEU A 57 5.00 -8.42 -17.19
C LEU A 57 3.49 -8.44 -16.94
N ASN A 58 2.96 -9.66 -16.86
CA ASN A 58 1.63 -9.97 -16.39
C ASN A 58 1.48 -9.41 -14.96
N GLY A 59 0.67 -8.37 -14.80
CA GLY A 59 0.53 -7.62 -13.55
C GLY A 59 -0.04 -8.50 -12.44
N ASN A 60 0.81 -8.90 -11.50
CA ASN A 60 0.33 -9.55 -10.29
C ASN A 60 -0.31 -8.47 -9.39
N SER A 61 -1.61 -8.59 -9.19
CA SER A 61 -2.39 -7.82 -8.22
C SER A 61 -2.17 -8.40 -6.82
N TYR A 62 -1.71 -7.59 -5.86
CA TYR A 62 -1.51 -8.04 -4.48
C TYR A 62 -2.58 -7.45 -3.57
N LEU A 63 -3.27 -8.32 -2.83
CA LEU A 63 -4.10 -7.92 -1.71
C LEU A 63 -3.27 -7.90 -0.43
N LEU A 64 -3.09 -6.72 0.15
CA LEU A 64 -2.42 -6.47 1.40
C LEU A 64 -3.43 -6.43 2.55
N LEU A 65 -3.42 -7.50 3.33
CA LEU A 65 -3.88 -7.62 4.71
C LEU A 65 -2.70 -8.27 5.46
N GLY A 66 -2.66 -8.20 6.80
CA GLY A 66 -1.65 -8.88 7.62
C GLY A 66 -1.48 -10.39 7.38
N LEU A 67 -2.23 -11.00 6.47
CA LEU A 67 -1.87 -12.18 5.69
C LEU A 67 -2.33 -11.96 4.24
N SER A 68 -1.41 -12.13 3.27
CA SER A 68 -1.71 -12.05 1.84
C SER A 68 -1.57 -13.42 1.18
N SER A 69 -2.57 -13.83 0.40
CA SER A 69 -2.59 -15.09 -0.34
C SER A 69 -2.38 -14.81 -1.83
N SER A 70 -1.19 -15.13 -2.34
CA SER A 70 -0.94 -15.27 -3.79
C SER A 70 -1.24 -16.71 -4.19
N LYS A 71 -1.78 -16.94 -5.39
CA LYS A 71 -2.23 -18.26 -5.91
C LYS A 71 -1.22 -19.40 -5.71
N ASN A 72 0.08 -19.11 -5.58
CA ASN A 72 1.14 -20.13 -5.43
C ASN A 72 2.10 -19.89 -4.25
N SER A 73 1.91 -18.87 -3.41
CA SER A 73 2.86 -18.55 -2.32
C SER A 73 2.26 -17.59 -1.29
N GLY A 74 2.44 -17.87 0.00
CA GLY A 74 2.08 -16.94 1.06
C GLY A 74 2.95 -15.67 1.04
N LEU A 75 2.38 -14.57 1.53
CA LEU A 75 3.00 -13.25 1.57
C LEU A 75 2.69 -12.59 2.90
N PHE A 76 3.64 -11.83 3.44
CA PHE A 76 3.39 -10.87 4.50
C PHE A 76 3.86 -9.49 4.07
N ALA A 77 3.19 -8.47 4.59
CA ALA A 77 3.54 -7.10 4.32
C ALA A 77 3.34 -6.24 5.56
N VAL A 78 4.28 -5.33 5.77
CA VAL A 78 4.35 -4.45 6.93
C VAL A 78 4.37 -3.02 6.43
N PRO A 79 3.21 -2.33 6.44
CA PRO A 79 3.15 -0.90 6.19
C PRO A 79 3.47 -0.11 7.47
N VAL A 80 4.28 0.93 7.34
CA VAL A 80 4.49 1.97 8.36
C VAL A 80 4.16 3.30 7.71
N SER A 81 3.16 4.01 8.26
CA SER A 81 2.61 5.21 7.63
C SER A 81 2.62 6.39 8.59
N LEU A 82 2.89 7.57 8.04
CA LEU A 82 2.71 8.86 8.70
C LEU A 82 1.63 9.64 7.95
N SER A 83 0.67 10.19 8.67
CA SER A 83 -0.41 11.00 8.13
C SER A 83 -0.31 12.43 8.67
N VAL A 84 -0.45 13.41 7.78
CA VAL A 84 -0.42 14.84 8.13
C VAL A 84 -1.67 15.52 7.56
N PRO A 85 -2.48 16.22 8.37
CA PRO A 85 -3.63 16.97 7.87
C PRO A 85 -3.22 17.97 6.81
N THR A 86 -3.93 17.97 5.67
CA THR A 86 -3.58 18.86 4.55
C THR A 86 -4.00 20.30 4.78
N GLY A 87 -5.05 20.52 5.57
CA GLY A 87 -5.64 21.86 5.80
C GLY A 87 -6.40 22.46 4.61
N PHE A 88 -6.39 21.80 3.43
CA PHE A 88 -7.09 22.27 2.23
C PHE A 88 -8.52 21.72 2.10
N ILE A 89 -8.73 20.47 2.51
CA ILE A 89 -10.05 19.81 2.50
C ILE A 89 -10.25 19.17 3.87
N ASP A 90 -11.43 19.40 4.45
CA ASP A 90 -11.82 18.76 5.71
C ASP A 90 -11.79 17.23 5.56
N ASN A 91 -11.29 16.56 6.60
CA ASN A 91 -11.14 15.10 6.63
C ASN A 91 -10.17 14.52 5.58
N MET A 92 -9.31 15.34 4.97
CA MET A 92 -8.26 14.90 4.05
C MET A 92 -6.85 15.05 4.65
N ASP A 93 -6.14 13.93 4.70
CA ASP A 93 -4.76 13.86 5.18
C ASP A 93 -3.81 13.48 4.03
N PHE A 94 -2.61 14.06 4.04
CA PHE A 94 -1.49 13.61 3.23
C PHE A 94 -0.80 12.43 3.92
N LEU A 95 -0.50 11.40 3.15
CA LEU A 95 0.09 10.16 3.62
C LEU A 95 1.51 10.02 3.06
N ILE A 96 2.44 9.63 3.92
CA ILE A 96 3.74 9.07 3.52
C ILE A 96 3.79 7.66 4.11
N THR A 97 3.95 6.64 3.27
CA THR A 97 3.96 5.25 3.70
C THR A 97 5.21 4.54 3.22
N TYR A 98 5.92 3.92 4.16
CA TYR A 98 6.88 2.88 3.84
C TYR A 98 6.18 1.53 3.86
N LEU A 99 6.45 0.69 2.86
CA LEU A 99 5.87 -0.62 2.74
C LEU A 99 6.96 -1.67 2.48
N TYR A 100 7.16 -2.55 3.45
CA TYR A 100 7.93 -3.77 3.28
C TYR A 100 7.01 -4.91 2.89
N VAL A 101 7.36 -5.66 1.85
CA VAL A 101 6.64 -6.86 1.40
C VAL A 101 7.63 -8.01 1.32
N LYS A 102 7.29 -9.15 1.90
CA LYS A 102 8.08 -10.37 1.81
C LYS A 102 7.21 -11.51 1.29
N SER A 103 7.67 -12.11 0.21
CA SER A 103 7.17 -13.40 -0.24
C SER A 103 7.96 -14.50 0.42
N PHE A 104 7.28 -15.58 0.83
CA PHE A 104 7.97 -16.76 1.35
C PHE A 104 8.86 -17.42 0.29
N ASP A 105 8.52 -17.27 -1.01
CA ASP A 105 9.20 -17.99 -2.10
C ASP A 105 9.87 -17.08 -3.15
N LYS A 106 9.50 -15.78 -3.22
CA LYS A 106 9.85 -14.90 -4.36
C LYS A 106 10.63 -13.63 -3.99
N GLY A 107 11.23 -13.59 -2.79
CA GLY A 107 12.05 -12.47 -2.34
C GLY A 107 11.26 -11.36 -1.65
N GLU A 108 11.86 -10.18 -1.55
CA GLU A 108 11.33 -9.03 -0.81
C GLU A 108 11.26 -7.76 -1.63
N ALA A 109 10.42 -6.83 -1.19
CA ALA A 109 10.26 -5.54 -1.83
C ALA A 109 10.11 -4.44 -0.78
N ASN A 110 10.69 -3.29 -1.09
CA ASN A 110 10.63 -2.11 -0.25
C ASN A 110 10.09 -0.97 -1.10
N PHE A 111 9.00 -0.35 -0.66
CA PHE A 111 8.36 0.75 -1.38
C PHE A 111 8.18 1.96 -0.47
N ILE A 112 8.29 3.14 -1.07
CA ILE A 112 7.85 4.40 -0.46
C ILE A 112 6.71 4.92 -1.32
N THR A 113 5.57 5.20 -0.70
CA THR A 113 4.42 5.82 -1.36
C THR A 113 4.04 7.11 -0.68
N THR A 114 3.52 8.03 -1.49
CA THR A 114 2.89 9.27 -1.03
C THR A 114 1.49 9.36 -1.62
N GLY A 115 0.54 9.88 -0.85
CA GLY A 115 -0.84 9.95 -1.31
C GLY A 115 -1.76 10.72 -0.40
N LEU A 116 -3.05 10.51 -0.61
CA LEU A 116 -4.11 11.19 0.12
C LEU A 116 -5.01 10.16 0.79
N SER A 117 -5.44 10.47 2.00
CA SER A 117 -6.48 9.77 2.76
C SER A 117 -7.67 10.68 2.88
N TYR A 118 -8.87 10.17 2.60
CA TYR A 118 -10.11 10.86 2.88
C TYR A 118 -10.95 10.04 3.87
N SER A 119 -11.45 10.67 4.93
CA SER A 119 -12.33 10.05 5.92
C SER A 119 -13.76 10.58 5.80
N PHE A 120 -14.74 9.67 5.86
CA PHE A 120 -16.18 9.97 5.79
C PHE A 120 -16.78 10.27 7.16
#